data_AF-A0A941D834-F1
#
_entry.id   AF-A0A941D834-F1
#
_cell.length_a   1.000
_cell.length_b   1.000
_cell.length_c   1.000
_cell.angle_alpha   90.00
_cell.angle_beta   90.00
_cell.angle_gamma   90.00
#
_symmetry.space_group_name_H-M   'P 1'
#
loop_
_entity.id
_entity.type
_entity.pdbx_description
1 polymer ?
#
loop_
_entity_poly.entity_id
_entity_poly.type
_entity_poly.pdbx_seq_one_letter_code
_entity_poly.pdbx_strand_id
1 'polypeptide(L)'
;MSDGIKVGGAGIDAMVQDMKKGLADIESRLTTMEGDLKPYVTDWEGTTQEAYRHAKQEWDKQIEECRALLEDVRLAVVQSKEDYLAGELRNTNMWG
;
A
#
# COMPACT_ATOMS: atom_id res chain seq x y z
N MET A 1 -8.61 -18.43 -24.23
CA MET A 1 -8.95 -17.25 -23.41
C MET A 1 -8.09 -17.11 -22.14
N SER A 2 -7.12 -18.00 -21.84
CA SER A 2 -6.32 -17.91 -20.59
C SER A 2 -5.10 -16.97 -20.63
N ASP A 3 -4.74 -16.43 -21.80
CA ASP A 3 -3.56 -15.58 -21.96
C ASP A 3 -3.79 -14.15 -21.39
N GLY A 4 -4.97 -13.58 -21.60
CA GLY A 4 -5.33 -12.25 -21.07
C GLY A 4 -5.41 -12.17 -19.54
N ILE A 5 -5.78 -13.26 -18.86
CA ILE A 5 -5.86 -13.34 -17.38
C ILE A 5 -4.47 -13.41 -16.76
N LYS A 6 -3.55 -14.18 -17.37
CA LYS A 6 -2.16 -14.24 -16.89
C LYS A 6 -1.48 -12.87 -17.01
N VAL A 7 -1.73 -12.16 -18.11
CA VAL A 7 -1.21 -10.80 -18.33
C VAL A 7 -1.83 -9.80 -17.35
N GLY A 8 -3.15 -9.85 -17.15
CA GLY A 8 -3.84 -8.98 -16.18
C GLY A 8 -3.40 -9.22 -14.73
N GLY A 9 -3.30 -10.49 -14.31
CA GLY A 9 -2.83 -10.87 -12.99
C GLY A 9 -1.38 -10.46 -12.72
N ALA A 10 -0.49 -10.66 -13.70
CA ALA A 10 0.91 -10.25 -13.58
C ALA A 10 1.07 -8.73 -13.50
N GLY A 11 0.30 -7.95 -14.28
CA GLY A 11 0.34 -6.49 -14.22
C GLY A 11 -0.17 -5.93 -12.89
N ILE A 12 -1.22 -6.54 -12.34
CA ILE A 12 -1.77 -6.18 -11.04
C ILE A 12 -0.80 -6.54 -9.91
N ASP A 13 -0.21 -7.74 -9.93
CA ASP A 13 0.74 -8.15 -8.90
C ASP A 13 1.98 -7.23 -8.91
N ALA A 14 2.45 -6.81 -10.10
CA ALA A 14 3.53 -5.83 -10.24
C ALA A 14 3.15 -4.46 -9.65
N MET A 15 1.96 -3.95 -9.96
CA MET A 15 1.45 -2.69 -9.38
C MET A 15 1.43 -2.73 -7.85
N VAL A 16 0.97 -3.82 -7.25
CA VAL A 16 0.95 -3.98 -5.78
C VAL A 16 2.37 -3.95 -5.21
N GLN A 17 3.33 -4.59 -5.87
CA GLN A 17 4.74 -4.54 -5.44
C GLN A 17 5.32 -3.13 -5.53
N ASP A 18 5.05 -2.42 -6.63
CA ASP A 18 5.52 -1.04 -6.83
C ASP A 18 4.95 -0.10 -5.77
N MET A 19 3.65 -0.22 -5.46
CA MET A 19 3.03 0.59 -4.41
C MET A 19 3.59 0.27 -3.02
N LYS A 20 3.84 -1.02 -2.71
CA LYS A 20 4.50 -1.42 -1.45
C LYS A 20 5.90 -0.83 -1.32
N LYS A 21 6.67 -0.84 -2.41
CA LYS A 21 7.99 -0.23 -2.46
C LYS A 21 7.93 1.28 -2.24
N GLY A 22 7.03 1.97 -2.95
CA GLY A 22 6.85 3.41 -2.79
C GLY A 22 6.45 3.80 -1.36
N LEU A 23 5.60 3.01 -0.71
CA LEU A 23 5.26 3.20 0.69
C LEU A 23 6.48 3.03 1.62
N ALA A 24 7.26 1.96 1.44
CA ALA A 24 8.48 1.74 2.22
C ALA A 24 9.50 2.88 2.03
N ASP A 25 9.62 3.42 0.82
CA ASP A 25 10.48 4.57 0.53
C ASP A 25 10.01 5.83 1.26
N ILE A 26 8.69 6.07 1.35
CA ILE A 26 8.10 7.18 2.12
C ILE A 26 8.39 7.02 3.62
N GLU A 27 8.13 5.84 4.17
CA GLU A 27 8.39 5.54 5.59
C GLU A 27 9.86 5.74 5.97
N SER A 28 10.77 5.28 5.11
CA SER A 28 12.21 5.46 5.30
C SER A 28 12.59 6.93 5.33
N ARG A 29 12.09 7.73 4.36
CA ARG A 29 12.36 9.17 4.31
C ARG A 29 11.83 9.92 5.53
N LEU A 30 10.64 9.57 6.00
CA LEU A 30 10.06 10.16 7.20
C LEU A 30 10.86 9.79 8.46
N THR A 31 11.28 8.52 8.58
CA THR A 31 12.14 8.07 9.68
C THR A 31 13.48 8.80 9.69
N THR A 32 14.11 8.99 8.53
CA THR A 32 15.33 9.79 8.42
C THR A 32 15.09 11.23 8.86
N MET A 33 14.03 11.87 8.36
CA MET A 33 13.68 13.23 8.74
C MET A 33 13.44 13.36 10.25
N GLU A 34 12.75 12.42 10.88
CA GLU A 34 12.55 12.40 12.33
C GLU A 34 13.87 12.28 13.09
N GLY A 35 14.78 11.42 12.62
CA GLY A 35 16.11 11.26 13.19
C GLY A 35 16.94 12.55 13.11
N ASP A 36 16.91 13.21 11.95
CA ASP A 36 17.61 14.46 11.69
C ASP A 36 17.05 15.61 12.53
N LEU A 37 15.73 15.64 12.75
CA LEU A 37 15.07 16.69 13.53
C LEU A 37 15.19 16.49 15.04
N LYS A 38 15.27 15.23 15.52
CA LYS A 38 15.32 14.87 16.94
C LYS A 38 16.28 15.70 17.80
N PRO A 39 17.55 15.96 17.41
CA PRO A 39 18.47 16.77 18.22
C PRO A 39 18.09 18.25 18.29
N TYR A 40 17.30 18.77 17.34
CA TYR A 40 16.89 20.17 17.30
C TYR A 40 15.54 20.42 17.98
N VAL A 41 14.70 19.37 18.10
CA VAL A 41 13.37 19.49 18.74
C VAL A 41 13.47 19.97 20.19
N THR A 42 14.54 19.62 20.91
CA THR A 42 14.75 20.08 22.30
C THR A 42 14.99 21.58 22.41
N ASP A 43 15.55 22.19 21.36
CA ASP A 43 15.91 23.61 21.32
C ASP A 43 14.79 24.48 20.75
N TRP A 44 13.73 23.86 20.22
CA TRP A 44 12.56 24.55 19.67
C TRP A 44 11.66 25.09 20.77
N GLU A 45 11.18 26.33 20.59
CA GLU A 45 10.12 26.89 21.42
C GLU A 45 8.82 26.07 21.30
N GLY A 46 7.98 26.10 22.35
CA GLY A 46 6.86 25.16 22.52
C GLY A 46 5.85 25.10 21.35
N THR A 47 5.61 26.23 20.66
CA THR A 47 4.71 26.29 19.49
C THR A 47 5.26 25.52 18.28
N THR A 48 6.59 25.50 18.09
CA THR A 48 7.25 24.76 17.01
C THR A 48 7.26 23.26 17.31
N GLN A 49 7.41 22.87 18.57
CA GLN A 49 7.28 21.47 19.00
C GLN A 49 5.85 20.94 18.76
N GLU A 50 4.82 21.77 18.99
CA GLU A 50 3.43 21.43 18.70
C GLU A 50 3.18 21.25 17.19
N ALA A 51 3.66 22.18 16.37
CA ALA A 51 3.54 22.08 14.91
C ALA A 51 4.20 20.81 14.36
N TYR A 52 5.39 20.46 14.87
CA TYR A 52 6.07 19.21 14.51
C TYR A 52 5.29 17.97 14.92
N ARG A 53 4.77 17.93 16.15
CA ARG A 53 3.95 16.81 16.61
C ARG A 53 2.69 16.63 15.76
N HIS A 54 2.04 17.72 15.36
CA HIS A 54 0.88 17.68 14.47
C HIS A 54 1.25 17.14 13.09
N ALA A 55 2.34 17.65 12.50
CA ALA A 55 2.85 17.13 11.23
C ALA A 55 3.17 15.63 11.32
N LYS A 56 3.77 15.20 12.44
CA LYS A 56 4.07 13.80 12.70
C LYS A 56 2.84 12.91 12.73
N GLN A 57 1.84 13.30 13.50
CA GLN A 57 0.59 12.57 13.57
C GLN A 57 -0.09 12.46 12.20
N GLU A 58 -0.02 13.54 11.41
CA GLU A 58 -0.62 13.57 10.08
C GLU A 58 0.11 12.64 9.10
N TRP A 59 1.44 12.65 9.01
CA TRP A 59 2.10 11.70 8.10
C TRP A 59 1.99 10.24 8.57
N ASP A 60 1.99 9.99 9.88
CA ASP A 60 1.86 8.63 10.44
C ASP A 60 0.49 8.06 10.07
N LYS A 61 -0.57 8.86 10.22
CA LYS A 61 -1.93 8.50 9.81
C LYS A 61 -2.01 8.20 8.31
N GLN A 62 -1.37 9.01 7.48
CA GLN A 62 -1.45 8.85 6.02
C GLN A 62 -0.75 7.58 5.55
N ILE A 63 0.37 7.22 6.19
CA ILE A 63 1.04 5.93 5.95
C ILE A 63 0.10 4.78 6.29
N GLU A 64 -0.59 4.84 7.42
CA GLU A 64 -1.56 3.80 7.81
C GLU A 64 -2.71 3.69 6.80
N GLU A 65 -3.25 4.80 6.32
CA GLU A 65 -4.28 4.81 5.28
C GLU A 65 -3.77 4.20 3.96
N CYS A 66 -2.53 4.50 3.56
CA CYS A 66 -1.91 3.87 2.39
C CYS A 66 -1.72 2.36 2.57
N ARG A 67 -1.34 1.89 3.77
CA ARG A 67 -1.23 0.47 4.10
C ARG A 67 -2.58 -0.23 4.00
N ALA A 68 -3.63 0.38 4.54
CA ALA A 68 -4.99 -0.16 4.47
C ALA A 68 -5.45 -0.27 3.01
N LEU A 69 -5.28 0.79 2.22
CA LEU A 69 -5.63 0.77 0.80
C LEU A 69 -4.88 -0.31 0.02
N LEU A 70 -3.59 -0.51 0.30
CA LEU A 70 -2.79 -1.56 -0.32
C LEU A 70 -3.31 -2.96 -0.02
N GLU A 71 -3.79 -3.17 1.21
CA GLU A 71 -4.37 -4.44 1.61
C GLU A 71 -5.74 -4.67 0.96
N ASP A 72 -6.58 -3.64 0.87
CA ASP A 72 -7.86 -3.69 0.16
C ASP A 72 -7.66 -4.04 -1.32
N VAL A 73 -6.68 -3.41 -1.98
CA VAL A 73 -6.30 -3.74 -3.36
C VAL A 73 -5.85 -5.19 -3.44
N ARG A 74 -4.99 -5.67 -2.53
CA ARG A 74 -4.54 -7.06 -2.51
C ARG A 74 -5.72 -8.05 -2.41
N LEU A 75 -6.67 -7.78 -1.52
CA LEU A 75 -7.86 -8.62 -1.32
C LEU A 75 -8.75 -8.66 -2.56
N ALA A 76 -9.03 -7.49 -3.16
CA ALA A 76 -9.82 -7.41 -4.39
C ALA A 76 -9.20 -8.21 -5.54
N VAL A 77 -7.87 -8.24 -5.61
CA VAL A 77 -7.13 -9.00 -6.63
C VAL A 77 -7.23 -10.50 -6.40
N VAL A 78 -7.11 -10.96 -5.15
CA VAL A 78 -7.28 -12.38 -4.81
C VAL A 78 -8.70 -12.82 -5.11
N GLN A 79 -9.70 -12.04 -4.71
CA GLN A 79 -11.10 -12.35 -4.94
C GLN A 79 -11.43 -12.44 -6.43
N SER A 80 -10.94 -11.49 -7.23
CA SER A 80 -11.08 -11.54 -8.69
C SER A 80 -10.50 -12.84 -9.27
N LYS A 81 -9.29 -13.23 -8.85
CA LYS A 81 -8.67 -14.50 -9.30
C LYS A 81 -9.54 -15.71 -8.93
N GLU A 82 -10.11 -15.77 -7.74
CA GLU A 82 -10.98 -16.86 -7.27
C GLU A 82 -12.31 -16.93 -8.06
N ASP A 83 -12.98 -15.78 -8.24
CA ASP A 83 -14.25 -15.69 -8.98
C ASP A 83 -14.08 -16.16 -10.43
N TYR A 84 -12.97 -15.82 -11.07
CA TYR A 84 -12.65 -16.28 -12.43
C TYR A 84 -12.38 -17.79 -12.49
N LEU A 85 -11.59 -18.35 -11.58
CA LEU A 85 -11.34 -19.81 -11.54
C LEU A 85 -12.64 -20.60 -11.34
N ALA A 86 -13.53 -20.10 -10.47
CA ALA A 86 -14.85 -20.69 -10.26
C ALA A 86 -15.73 -20.62 -11.52
N GLY A 87 -15.67 -19.50 -12.26
CA GLY A 87 -16.35 -19.32 -13.55
C GLY A 87 -15.84 -20.27 -14.63
N GLU A 88 -14.53 -20.42 -14.77
CA GLU A 88 -13.92 -21.37 -15.72
C GLU A 88 -14.30 -22.80 -15.39
N LEU A 89 -14.23 -23.24 -14.13
CA LEU A 89 -14.65 -24.58 -13.70
C LEU A 89 -16.12 -24.86 -14.02
N ARG A 90 -17.00 -23.90 -13.75
CA ARG A 90 -18.43 -24.03 -14.07
C ARG A 90 -18.67 -24.17 -15.56
N ASN A 91 -18.01 -23.34 -16.37
CA ASN A 91 -18.14 -23.42 -17.83
C ASN A 91 -17.55 -24.74 -18.35
N THR A 92 -16.39 -25.17 -17.86
CA THR A 92 -15.77 -26.44 -18.30
C THR A 92 -16.64 -27.65 -17.96
N ASN A 93 -17.32 -27.65 -16.80
CA ASN A 93 -18.27 -28.71 -16.41
C ASN A 93 -19.61 -28.66 -17.17
N MET A 94 -19.96 -27.54 -17.80
CA MET A 94 -21.20 -27.41 -18.57
C MET A 94 -21.07 -27.88 -20.02
N TRP A 95 -19.84 -27.84 -20.56
CA TRP A 95 -19.55 -28.16 -21.96
C TRP A 95 -18.67 -29.41 -22.13
N GLY A 96 -18.38 -30.12 -21.03
CA GLY A 96 -17.65 -31.39 -20.99
C GLY A 96 -18.54 -32.61 -20.84
#